data_AF-A0A4Z0F5W6-F1
#
_entry.id   AF-A0A4Z0F5W6-F1
#
_cell.length_a   1.000
_cell.length_b   1.000
_cell.length_c   1.000
_cell.angle_alpha   90.00
_cell.angle_beta   90.00
_cell.angle_gamma   90.00
#
_symmetry.space_group_name_H-M   'P 1'
#
loop_
_entity.id
_entity.type
_entity.pdbx_description
1 polymer ?
#
loop_
_entity_poly.entity_id
_entity_poly.type
_entity_poly.pdbx_seq_one_letter_code
_entity_poly.pdbx_strand_id
1 'polypeptide(L)'
;MRAYLIDPVERRITEVDYDGNYKSIYKLIDCERFDCVRFSDNGDCAYVDDEGMFVENQSFFKIEGYPQPVAGKALVLGTDEEGGSVSPILPFAEIWHKVQFGVLIQISGKVLFSGASAWKIAQNSPRHKK
;
A
#
# COMPACT_ATOMS: atom_id res chain seq x y z
N MET A 1 -0.34 3.24 -17.85
CA MET A 1 -1.30 4.05 -17.07
C MET A 1 -0.72 4.30 -15.69
N ARG A 2 -1.05 5.43 -15.06
CA ARG A 2 -0.51 5.76 -13.73
C ARG A 2 -1.02 4.77 -12.67
N ALA A 3 -0.14 4.32 -11.79
CA ALA A 3 -0.47 3.57 -10.58
C ALA A 3 0.41 4.04 -9.41
N TYR A 4 0.06 3.67 -8.18
CA TYR A 4 0.92 3.94 -7.02
C TYR A 4 1.41 2.64 -6.38
N LEU A 5 2.71 2.49 -6.25
CA LEU A 5 3.35 1.37 -5.56
C LEU A 5 3.65 1.78 -4.12
N ILE A 6 3.04 1.09 -3.16
CA ILE A 6 3.32 1.18 -1.73
C ILE A 6 4.37 0.12 -1.40
N ASP A 7 5.51 0.55 -0.87
CA ASP A 7 6.61 -0.32 -0.49
C ASP A 7 6.87 -0.18 1.02
N PRO A 8 6.45 -1.14 1.86
CA PRO A 8 6.65 -1.05 3.30
C PRO A 8 8.09 -1.38 3.74
N VAL A 9 8.89 -2.02 2.88
CA VAL A 9 10.31 -2.26 3.16
C VAL A 9 11.07 -0.94 3.08
N GLU A 10 10.89 -0.22 1.97
CA GLU A 10 11.50 1.09 1.73
C GLU A 10 10.74 2.25 2.39
N ARG A 11 9.56 1.97 2.95
CA ARG A 11 8.65 2.94 3.60
C ARG A 11 8.33 4.14 2.72
N ARG A 12 8.03 3.89 1.45
CA ARG A 12 7.73 4.92 0.46
C ARG A 12 6.54 4.54 -0.41
N ILE A 13 5.93 5.55 -1.00
CA ILE A 13 4.93 5.41 -2.04
C ILE A 13 5.51 6.07 -3.29
N THR A 14 5.44 5.40 -4.43
CA THR A 14 5.91 5.96 -5.70
C THR A 14 4.90 5.80 -6.80
N GLU A 15 4.84 6.79 -7.68
CA GLU A 15 4.14 6.67 -8.95
C GLU A 15 4.91 5.75 -9.89
N VAL A 16 4.21 4.81 -10.51
CA VAL A 16 4.75 3.86 -11.49
C VAL A 16 3.85 3.83 -12.72
N ASP A 17 4.41 3.44 -13.87
CA ASP A 17 3.62 3.16 -15.06
C ASP A 17 3.23 1.67 -15.09
N TYR A 18 1.93 1.42 -15.17
CA TYR A 18 1.31 0.11 -15.26
C TYR A 18 0.78 -0.12 -16.67
N ASP A 19 1.16 -1.22 -17.30
CA ASP A 19 0.85 -1.52 -18.70
C ASP A 19 -0.59 -2.00 -18.94
N GLY A 20 -1.41 -2.15 -17.88
CA GLY A 20 -2.77 -2.70 -17.97
C GLY A 20 -2.82 -4.23 -17.97
N ASN A 21 -1.67 -4.91 -17.91
CA ASN A 21 -1.58 -6.36 -17.89
C ASN A 21 -1.43 -6.87 -16.46
N TYR A 22 -2.40 -7.65 -15.98
CA TYR A 22 -2.38 -8.21 -14.63
C TYR A 22 -1.08 -8.98 -14.31
N LYS A 23 -0.40 -9.54 -15.33
CA LYS A 23 0.88 -10.24 -15.15
C LYS A 23 2.00 -9.33 -14.62
N SER A 24 1.92 -8.03 -14.90
CA SER A 24 2.86 -7.03 -14.41
C SER A 24 2.64 -6.73 -12.93
N ILE A 25 1.44 -6.98 -12.38
CA ILE A 25 1.15 -6.83 -10.95
C ILE A 25 2.03 -7.77 -10.12
N TYR A 26 2.10 -9.06 -10.49
CA TYR A 26 2.96 -10.04 -9.79
C TYR A 26 4.40 -9.55 -9.64
N LYS A 27 4.95 -8.91 -10.69
CA LYS A 27 6.31 -8.37 -10.67
C LYS A 27 6.44 -7.10 -9.84
N LEU A 28 5.43 -6.23 -9.90
CA LEU A 28 5.44 -4.95 -9.19
C LEU A 28 5.35 -5.14 -7.68
N ILE A 29 4.50 -6.07 -7.23
CA ILE A 29 4.29 -6.33 -5.80
C ILE A 29 5.07 -7.53 -5.27
N ASP A 30 5.83 -8.22 -6.13
CA ASP A 30 6.72 -9.34 -5.78
C ASP A 30 5.95 -10.53 -5.15
N CYS A 31 4.94 -11.04 -5.86
CA CYS A 31 4.09 -12.13 -5.40
C CYS A 31 3.80 -13.18 -6.47
N GLU A 32 3.29 -14.33 -6.04
CA GLU A 32 2.78 -15.40 -6.93
C GLU A 32 1.25 -15.40 -7.06
N ARG A 33 0.55 -14.89 -6.04
CA ARG A 33 -0.91 -14.77 -5.97
C ARG A 33 -1.22 -13.41 -5.38
N PHE A 34 -2.23 -12.74 -5.92
CA PHE A 34 -2.66 -11.46 -5.38
C PHE A 34 -4.16 -11.47 -5.09
N ASP A 35 -4.54 -10.64 -4.12
CA ASP A 35 -5.92 -10.27 -3.82
C ASP A 35 -6.08 -8.74 -3.90
N CYS A 36 -7.33 -8.27 -3.89
CA CYS A 36 -7.69 -6.86 -3.96
C CYS A 36 -8.24 -6.38 -2.61
N VAL A 37 -7.48 -5.53 -1.93
CA VAL A 37 -7.92 -4.80 -0.75
C VAL A 37 -8.68 -3.54 -1.16
N ARG A 38 -10.01 -3.55 -0.98
CA ARG A 38 -10.84 -2.35 -1.11
C ARG A 38 -10.71 -1.51 0.15
N PHE A 39 -10.11 -0.32 0.03
CA PHE A 39 -9.93 0.63 1.14
C PHE A 39 -10.71 1.94 0.92
N SER A 40 -11.40 2.08 -0.21
CA SER A 40 -12.13 3.28 -0.57
C SER A 40 -13.44 2.94 -1.27
N ASP A 41 -14.43 3.83 -1.12
CA ASP A 41 -15.72 3.70 -1.80
C ASP A 41 -15.74 4.29 -3.21
N ASN A 42 -14.71 5.05 -3.60
CA ASN A 42 -14.62 5.71 -4.90
C ASN A 42 -14.22 4.78 -6.07
N GLY A 43 -13.90 3.51 -5.80
CA GLY A 43 -13.42 2.56 -6.81
C GLY A 43 -11.91 2.26 -6.76
N ASP A 44 -11.13 2.93 -5.90
CA ASP A 44 -9.73 2.58 -5.68
C ASP A 44 -9.57 1.32 -4.82
N CYS A 45 -8.68 0.43 -5.26
CA CYS A 45 -8.27 -0.76 -4.52
C CYS A 45 -6.75 -0.93 -4.57
N ALA A 46 -6.23 -1.70 -3.61
CA ALA A 46 -4.82 -2.06 -3.54
C ALA A 46 -4.69 -3.56 -3.86
N TYR A 47 -3.91 -3.89 -4.90
CA TYR A 47 -3.52 -5.26 -5.21
C TYR A 47 -2.37 -5.65 -4.30
N VAL A 48 -2.52 -6.73 -3.54
CA VAL A 48 -1.61 -7.16 -2.46
C VAL A 48 -1.24 -8.62 -2.64
N ASP A 49 -0.13 -9.06 -2.06
CA ASP A 49 0.20 -10.48 -1.99
C ASP A 49 -0.80 -11.22 -1.08
N ASP A 50 -1.57 -12.15 -1.66
CA ASP A 50 -2.58 -12.95 -0.95
C ASP A 50 -1.94 -13.84 0.13
N GLU A 51 -0.70 -14.26 -0.12
CA GLU A 51 0.09 -15.12 0.76
C GLU A 51 1.12 -14.33 1.58
N GLY A 52 1.06 -12.99 1.55
CA GLY A 52 2.09 -12.13 2.13
C GLY A 52 2.29 -12.32 3.65
N MET A 53 1.27 -12.83 4.35
CA MET A 53 1.32 -13.17 5.78
C MET A 53 2.20 -14.39 6.10
N PHE A 54 2.48 -15.25 5.13
CA PHE A 54 3.33 -16.43 5.30
C PHE A 54 4.82 -16.16 5.02
N VAL A 55 5.16 -14.95 4.57
CA VAL A 55 6.53 -14.54 4.29
C VAL A 55 7.29 -14.24 5.60
N GLU A 56 8.47 -14.83 5.77
CA GLU A 56 9.34 -14.56 6.91
C GLU A 56 9.90 -13.13 6.86
N ASN A 57 10.02 -12.47 8.03
CA ASN A 57 10.52 -11.10 8.15
C ASN A 57 9.76 -10.06 7.29
N GLN A 58 8.47 -10.29 7.07
CA GLN A 58 7.62 -9.42 6.27
C GLN A 58 7.50 -8.00 6.85
N SER A 59 7.38 -7.01 5.95
CA SER A 59 7.08 -5.62 6.29
C SER A 59 5.61 -5.29 6.07
N PHE A 60 5.07 -4.38 6.87
CA PHE A 60 3.63 -4.10 6.91
C PHE A 60 3.32 -2.62 6.76
N PHE A 61 2.11 -2.34 6.28
CA PHE A 61 1.50 -1.02 6.38
C PHE A 61 0.02 -1.14 6.74
N LYS A 62 -0.54 -0.04 7.24
CA LYS A 62 -2.00 0.15 7.31
C LYS A 62 -2.40 1.17 6.26
N ILE A 63 -3.58 0.98 5.69
CA ILE A 63 -4.23 1.96 4.83
C ILE A 63 -5.60 2.29 5.42
N GLU A 64 -5.89 3.58 5.58
CA GLU A 64 -7.18 4.05 6.07
C GLU A 64 -8.31 3.49 5.19
N GLY A 65 -9.37 2.98 5.82
CA GLY A 65 -10.51 2.33 5.15
C GLY A 65 -10.38 0.81 5.03
N TYR A 66 -9.24 0.22 5.42
CA TYR A 66 -9.08 -1.23 5.56
C TYR A 66 -8.70 -1.60 7.01
N PRO A 67 -9.41 -2.55 7.66
CA PRO A 67 -9.27 -2.78 9.10
C PRO A 67 -7.96 -3.48 9.51
N GLN A 68 -7.36 -4.27 8.62
CA GLN A 68 -6.17 -5.08 8.92
C GLN A 68 -4.90 -4.43 8.35
N PRO A 69 -3.73 -4.65 8.96
CA PRO A 69 -2.46 -4.39 8.29
C PRO A 69 -2.32 -5.23 7.02
N VAL A 70 -1.74 -4.63 5.98
CA VAL A 70 -1.39 -5.29 4.72
C VAL A 70 0.06 -5.73 4.78
N ALA A 71 0.32 -6.96 4.34
CA ALA A 71 1.64 -7.57 4.23
C ALA A 71 2.25 -7.32 2.85
N GLY A 72 3.53 -6.95 2.81
CA GLY A 72 4.25 -6.81 1.55
C GLY A 72 3.87 -5.56 0.75
N LYS A 73 4.35 -5.51 -0.50
CA LYS A 73 4.09 -4.38 -1.39
C LYS A 73 2.63 -4.38 -1.86
N ALA A 74 2.15 -3.21 -2.25
CA ALA A 74 0.83 -3.08 -2.84
C ALA A 74 0.80 -2.12 -4.02
N LEU A 75 0.03 -2.47 -5.05
CA LEU A 75 -0.21 -1.62 -6.22
C LEU A 75 -1.62 -1.04 -6.15
N VAL A 76 -1.73 0.28 -6.03
CA VAL A 76 -3.02 0.97 -6.04
C VAL A 76 -3.43 1.29 -7.46
N LEU A 77 -4.65 0.88 -7.82
CA LEU A 77 -5.33 1.18 -9.08
C LEU A 77 -6.78 1.60 -8.78
N GLY A 78 -7.36 2.36 -9.71
CA GLY A 78 -8.80 2.64 -9.72
C GLY A 78 -9.56 1.55 -10.47
N THR A 79 -10.87 1.53 -10.30
CA THR A 79 -11.79 0.66 -11.03
C THR A 79 -12.89 1.51 -11.67
N ASP A 80 -13.18 1.28 -12.95
CA ASP A 80 -14.31 1.92 -13.63
C ASP A 80 -15.64 1.20 -13.36
N GLU A 81 -16.73 1.73 -13.92
CA GLU A 81 -18.09 1.19 -13.73
C GLU A 81 -18.28 -0.21 -14.34
N GLU A 82 -17.41 -0.63 -15.26
CA GLU A 82 -17.43 -1.95 -15.90
C GLU A 82 -16.54 -2.98 -15.18
N GLY A 83 -15.84 -2.57 -14.12
CA GLY A 83 -14.89 -3.41 -13.38
C GLY A 83 -13.49 -3.44 -13.99
N GLY A 84 -13.20 -2.57 -14.96
CA GLY A 84 -11.89 -2.41 -15.58
C GLY A 84 -10.93 -1.60 -14.70
N SER A 85 -9.65 -1.97 -14.71
CA SER A 85 -8.61 -1.21 -14.00
C SER A 85 -8.32 0.11 -14.71
N VAL A 86 -8.31 1.20 -13.96
CA VAL A 86 -7.94 2.55 -14.40
C VAL A 86 -6.87 3.16 -13.47
N SER A 87 -6.38 4.35 -13.81
CA SER A 87 -5.48 5.07 -12.91
C SER A 87 -6.18 5.42 -11.59
N PRO A 88 -5.46 5.47 -10.45
CA PRO A 88 -6.04 5.84 -9.16
C PRO A 88 -6.84 7.14 -9.23
N ILE A 89 -8.04 7.10 -8.66
CA ILE A 89 -8.99 8.20 -8.60
C ILE A 89 -8.55 9.18 -7.51
N LEU A 90 -8.11 8.68 -6.35
CA LEU A 90 -7.50 9.50 -5.31
C LEU A 90 -6.14 10.04 -5.80
N PRO A 91 -5.83 11.32 -5.54
CA PRO A 91 -4.53 11.89 -5.84
C PRO A 91 -3.45 11.28 -4.92
N PHE A 92 -2.20 11.27 -5.39
CA PHE A 92 -1.05 10.73 -4.65
C PHE A 92 -0.96 11.25 -3.21
N ALA A 93 -1.20 12.55 -3.00
CA ALA A 93 -1.14 13.18 -1.68
C ALA A 93 -2.15 12.56 -0.69
N GLU A 94 -3.32 12.16 -1.17
CA GLU A 94 -4.34 11.55 -0.32
C GLU A 94 -3.96 10.11 0.05
N ILE A 95 -3.47 9.32 -0.92
CA ILE A 95 -2.92 7.98 -0.66
C ILE A 95 -1.76 8.06 0.35
N TRP A 96 -0.90 9.06 0.22
CA TRP A 96 0.19 9.30 1.17
C TRP A 96 -0.31 9.54 2.61
N HIS A 97 -1.39 10.31 2.78
CA HIS A 97 -1.97 10.55 4.11
C HIS A 97 -2.69 9.34 4.70
N LYS A 98 -3.21 8.45 3.85
CA LYS A 98 -3.93 7.24 4.27
C LYS A 98 -3.02 6.11 4.71
N VAL A 99 -1.75 6.11 4.32
CA VAL A 99 -0.81 5.00 4.56
C VAL A 99 0.05 5.25 5.79
N GLN A 100 0.12 4.24 6.66
CA GLN A 100 1.02 4.21 7.81
C GLN A 100 1.90 2.95 7.75
N PHE A 101 3.22 3.12 7.62
CA PHE A 101 4.18 2.02 7.65
C PHE A 101 4.49 1.55 9.07
N GLY A 102 4.66 0.25 9.26
CA GLY A 102 4.91 -0.32 10.58
C GLY A 102 5.29 -1.79 10.56
N VAL A 103 5.28 -2.38 11.75
CA VAL A 103 5.57 -3.80 11.99
C VAL A 103 4.50 -4.40 12.89
N LEU A 104 4.35 -5.71 12.83
CA LEU A 104 3.59 -6.46 13.83
C LEU A 104 4.50 -6.83 14.99
N ILE A 105 4.06 -6.55 16.21
CA ILE A 105 4.74 -6.95 17.44
C ILE A 105 3.81 -7.82 18.27
N GLN A 106 4.36 -8.86 18.88
CA GLN A 106 3.62 -9.72 19.78
C GLN A 106 3.91 -9.34 21.24
N ILE A 107 2.87 -8.98 21.98
CA ILE A 107 2.96 -8.64 23.40
C ILE A 107 1.95 -9.50 24.15
N SER A 108 2.42 -10.34 25.06
CA SER A 108 1.57 -11.19 25.91
C SER A 108 0.52 -11.99 25.13
N GLY A 109 0.92 -12.58 24.00
CA GLY A 109 0.03 -13.39 23.14
C GLY A 109 -0.90 -12.60 22.22
N LYS A 110 -0.84 -11.26 22.23
CA LYS A 110 -1.60 -10.40 21.31
C LYS A 110 -0.70 -9.85 20.22
N VAL A 111 -1.17 -9.86 18.98
CA VAL A 111 -0.52 -9.19 17.85
C VAL A 111 -1.00 -7.74 17.80
N LEU A 112 -0.06 -6.81 17.80
CA LEU A 112 -0.30 -5.38 17.70
C LEU A 112 0.45 -4.81 16.49
N PHE A 113 -0.16 -3.86 15.80
CA PHE A 113 0.54 -3.07 14.79
C PHE A 113 1.23 -1.87 15.46
N SER A 114 2.54 -1.74 15.24
CA SER A 114 3.34 -0.62 15.69
C SER A 114 3.84 0.16 14.47
N GLY A 115 3.23 1.32 14.23
CA GLY A 115 3.63 2.25 13.17
C GLY A 115 4.12 3.56 13.76
N ALA A 116 5.08 4.20 13.10
CA ALA A 116 5.37 5.61 13.39
C ALA A 116 4.18 6.45 12.94
N SER A 117 3.72 7.40 13.76
CA SER A 117 2.71 8.37 13.32
C SER A 117 3.34 9.34 12.31
N ALA A 118 2.57 9.74 11.29
CA ALA A 118 2.98 10.71 10.26
C ALA A 118 3.58 12.02 10.82
N TRP A 119 3.27 12.34 12.08
CA TRP A 119 3.83 13.46 12.84
C TRP A 119 5.35 13.41 13.04
N LYS A 120 6.00 12.24 13.02
CA LYS A 120 7.47 12.13 13.16
C LYS A 120 8.25 12.24 11.85
N ILE A 121 7.61 12.09 10.69
CA ILE A 121 8.29 12.11 9.38
C ILE A 121 8.22 13.49 8.72
N ALA A 122 7.24 14.32 9.08
CA ALA A 122 7.12 15.70 8.59
C ALA A 122 8.31 16.62 8.95
N GLN A 123 9.17 16.24 9.90
CA GLN A 123 10.40 16.97 10.22
C GLN A 123 11.60 16.64 9.31
N ASN A 124 11.51 15.62 8.46
CA ASN A 124 12.58 15.23 7.52
C ASN A 124 12.23 15.47 6.05
N SER A 125 11.16 16.22 5.75
CA SER A 125 10.91 16.66 4.37
C SER A 125 11.95 17.70 3.95
N PRO A 126 12.66 17.54 2.81
CA PRO A 126 13.69 18.49 2.37
C PRO A 126 13.17 19.90 2.01
N ARG A 127 11.87 20.19 2.15
CA ARG A 127 11.26 21.45 1.73
C ARG A 127 11.36 22.61 2.73
N HIS A 128 12.12 22.46 3.82
CA HIS A 128 12.47 23.57 4.70
C HIS A 128 13.98 23.64 4.94
N LYS A 129 14.75 23.81 3.85
CA LYS A 129 16.03 24.51 3.92
C LYS A 129 15.95 25.72 2.98
N LYS A 130 15.73 26.87 3.63
CA LYS A 130 15.94 28.27 3.22
C LYS A 130 15.85 28.60 1.74
#